data_AF-A0A0D8HLN8-F1
#
_entry.id   AF-A0A0D8HLN8-F1
#
_cell.length_a   1.000
_cell.length_b   1.000
_cell.length_c   1.000
_cell.angle_alpha   90.00
_cell.angle_beta   90.00
_cell.angle_gamma   90.00
#
_symmetry.space_group_name_H-M   'P 1'
#
loop_
_entity.id
_entity.type
_entity.pdbx_description
1 polymer ?
#
loop_
_entity_poly.entity_id
_entity_poly.type
_entity_poly.pdbx_seq_one_letter_code
_entity_poly.pdbx_strand_id
1 'polypeptide(L)' 'MILYPKDQKEAVIRKIRTLLSDPSTLRGAFSQLAKESKIPSATIYQWKKEVEADLISQEGEHLLGSCSWQLGTKR' A
#
# COMPACT_ATOMS: atom_id res chain seq x y z
N MET A 1 12.06 11.92 15.38
CA MET A 1 11.63 10.88 14.42
C MET A 1 11.73 9.54 15.12
N ILE A 2 10.63 8.82 15.35
CA ILE A 2 10.68 7.52 16.03
C ILE A 2 11.18 6.49 15.01
N LEU A 3 12.35 5.91 15.27
CA LEU A 3 12.91 4.82 14.47
C LEU A 3 12.34 3.50 14.98
N TYR A 4 11.42 2.92 14.22
CA TYR A 4 10.95 1.56 14.46
C TYR A 4 11.97 0.56 13.88
N PRO A 5 12.18 -0.60 14.52
CA PRO A 5 12.92 -1.70 13.93
C PRO A 5 12.41 -2.00 12.52
N LYS A 6 13.33 -2.22 11.57
CA LYS A 6 12.98 -2.46 10.16
C LYS A 6 11.99 -3.61 10.02
N ASP A 7 12.21 -4.70 10.75
CA ASP A 7 11.37 -5.90 10.75
C ASP A 7 9.95 -5.60 11.24
N GLN A 8 9.81 -4.71 12.23
CA GLN A 8 8.50 -4.30 12.74
C GLN A 8 7.75 -3.44 11.73
N LYS A 9 8.44 -2.49 11.07
CA LYS A 9 7.84 -1.68 10.01
C LYS A 9 7.37 -2.55 8.84
N GLU A 10 8.21 -3.46 8.36
CA GLU A 10 7.87 -4.36 7.26
C GLU A 10 6.69 -5.27 7.57
N ALA A 11 6.65 -5.86 8.78
CA ALA A 11 5.53 -6.71 9.19
C ALA A 11 4.19 -5.94 9.17
N VAL A 12 4.20 -4.69 9.62
CA VAL A 12 3.02 -3.83 9.65
C VAL A 12 2.61 -3.39 8.24
N ILE A 13 3.57 -3.03 7.38
CA ILE A 13 3.30 -2.69 5.98
C ILE A 13 2.65 -3.87 5.24
N ARG A 14 3.13 -5.10 5.46
CA ARG A 14 2.52 -6.30 4.86
C ARG A 14 1.06 -6.46 5.30
N LYS A 15 0.76 -6.30 6.60
CA LYS A 15 -0.62 -6.33 7.11
C LYS A 15 -1.48 -5.20 6.53
N ILE A 16 -0.95 -3.98 6.43
CA ILE A 16 -1.65 -2.85 5.80
C ILE A 16 -2.03 -3.20 4.36
N ARG A 17 -1.10 -3.77 3.59
CA ARG A 17 -1.35 -4.20 2.20
C ARG A 17 -2.48 -5.23 2.13
N THR A 18 -2.45 -6.26 2.98
CA THR A 18 -3.52 -7.26 3.06
C THR A 18 -4.87 -6.63 3.37
N LEU A 19 -4.93 -5.71 4.33
CA LEU A 19 -6.16 -5.00 4.70
C LEU A 19 -6.68 -4.07 3.59
N LEU A 20 -5.78 -3.47 2.80
CA LEU A 20 -6.17 -2.62 1.67
C LEU A 20 -6.68 -3.46 0.49
N SER A 21 -6.14 -4.65 0.27
CA SER A 21 -6.58 -5.56 -0.78
C SER A 21 -7.88 -6.32 -0.45
N ASP A 22 -8.28 -6.39 0.82
CA ASP A 22 -9.49 -7.07 1.26
C ASP A 22 -10.69 -6.11 1.35
N PRO A 23 -11.71 -6.23 0.47
CA PRO A 23 -12.89 -5.37 0.47
C PRO A 23 -13.79 -5.60 1.69
N SER A 24 -13.60 -6.69 2.46
CA SER A 24 -14.34 -6.99 3.68
C SER A 24 -13.73 -6.36 4.94
N THR A 25 -12.63 -5.61 4.79
CA THR A 25 -11.92 -4.98 5.90
C THR A 25 -12.83 -4.06 6.71
N LEU A 26 -12.96 -4.38 8.00
CA LEU A 26 -13.78 -3.61 8.94
C LEU A 26 -13.23 -2.19 9.12
N ARG A 27 -14.14 -1.22 9.32
CA ARG A 27 -13.85 0.22 9.52
C ARG A 27 -12.94 0.54 10.72
N GLY A 28 -12.52 -0.46 11.50
CA GLY A 28 -11.60 -0.34 12.64
C GLY A 28 -10.30 -1.16 12.53
N ALA A 29 -10.07 -1.89 11.43
CA ALA A 29 -8.94 -2.81 11.31
C ALA A 29 -7.58 -2.11 11.48
N PHE A 30 -7.42 -0.90 10.93
CA PHE A 30 -6.19 -0.11 11.09
C PHE A 30 -6.00 0.40 12.52
N SER A 31 -7.09 0.76 13.20
CA SER A 31 -7.05 1.15 14.62
C SER A 31 -6.70 -0.04 15.52
N GLN A 32 -7.15 -1.23 15.17
CA GLN A 32 -6.77 -2.46 15.86
C GLN A 32 -5.31 -2.83 15.59
N LEU A 33 -4.85 -2.71 14.35
CA LEU A 33 -3.46 -2.92 13.97
C LEU A 33 -2.50 -2.00 14.73
N ALA A 34 -2.88 -0.73 14.92
CA ALA A 34 -2.14 0.23 15.74
C ALA A 34 -1.95 -0.26 17.19
N LYS A 35 -3.02 -0.77 17.81
CA LYS A 35 -2.98 -1.32 19.17
C LYS A 35 -2.11 -2.57 19.25
N GLU A 36 -2.30 -3.52 18.35
CA GLU A 36 -1.54 -4.78 18.31
C GLU A 36 -0.04 -4.54 18.11
N SER A 37 0.30 -3.60 17.24
CA SER A 37 1.69 -3.32 16.87
C SER A 37 2.37 -2.36 17.86
N LYS A 38 1.61 -1.79 18.82
CA LYS A 38 2.04 -0.70 19.70
C LYS A 38 2.58 0.51 18.93
N ILE A 39 2.00 0.79 17.77
CA ILE A 39 2.36 1.90 16.89
C ILE A 39 1.26 2.94 16.96
N PRO A 40 1.58 4.23 17.10
CA PRO A 40 0.58 5.29 17.06
C PRO A 40 -0.23 5.25 15.77
N SER A 41 -1.56 5.41 15.86
CA SER A 41 -2.45 5.37 14.70
C SER A 41 -2.02 6.34 13.60
N ALA A 42 -1.51 7.53 13.96
CA ALA A 42 -0.97 8.50 13.00
C ALA A 42 0.14 7.91 12.11
N THR A 43 1.02 7.07 12.68
CA THR A 43 2.09 6.40 11.92
C THR A 43 1.51 5.32 11.00
N ILE A 44 0.53 4.55 11.47
CA ILE A 44 -0.18 3.55 10.64
C ILE A 44 -0.86 4.22 9.44
N TYR A 45 -1.55 5.34 9.65
CA TYR A 45 -2.18 6.09 8.56
C TYR A 45 -1.17 6.69 7.59
N GLN A 46 0.00 7.11 8.06
CA GLN A 46 1.09 7.55 7.19
C GLN A 46 1.57 6.41 6.28
N TRP A 47 1.86 5.24 6.85
CA TRP A 47 2.29 4.07 6.07
C TRP A 47 1.19 3.53 5.17
N LYS A 48 -0.08 3.63 5.56
CA LYS A 48 -1.23 3.32 4.69
C LYS A 48 -1.19 4.14 3.41
N LYS A 49 -0.96 5.46 3.51
CA LYS A 49 -0.85 6.33 2.33
C LYS A 49 0.34 5.98 1.45
N GLU A 50 1.48 5.62 2.04
CA GLU A 50 2.65 5.13 1.30
C GLU A 50 2.30 3.87 0.49
N VAL A 51 1.65 2.87 1.13
CA VAL A 51 1.23 1.64 0.45
C VAL A 51 0.15 1.89 -0.60
N GLU A 52 -0.81 2.77 -0.34
CA GLU A 52 -1.83 3.17 -1.33
C GLU A 52 -1.18 3.82 -2.56
N ALA A 53 -0.21 4.72 -2.36
CA ALA A 53 0.53 5.35 -3.45
C ALA A 53 1.36 4.33 -4.26
N ASP A 54 1.97 3.36 -3.58
CA ASP A 54 2.71 2.27 -4.25
C ASP A 54 1.77 1.39 -5.08
N LEU A 55 0.60 1.01 -4.54
CA LEU A 55 -0.40 0.21 -5.26
C LEU A 55 -0.92 0.94 -6.50
N ILE A 56 -1.28 2.22 -6.37
CA ILE A 56 -1.72 3.06 -7.49
C ILE A 56 -0.63 3.19 -8.55
N SER A 57 0.63 3.33 -8.14
CA SER A 57 1.76 3.40 -9.08
C SER A 57 1.95 2.09 -9.84
N GLN A 58 1.83 0.94 -9.17
CA GLN A 58 1.90 -0.37 -9.81
C GLN A 58 0.73 -0.63 -10.78
N GLU A 59 -0.47 -0.15 -10.46
CA GLU A 59 -1.64 -0.24 -11.35
C GLU A 59 -1.52 0.71 -12.56
N GLY A 60 -0.92 1.90 -12.36
CA GLY A 60 -0.58 2.84 -13.42
C GLY A 60 0.44 2.28 -14.42
N GLU A 61 1.42 1.51 -13.96
CA GLU A 61 2.36 0.81 -14.84
C GLU A 61 1.69 -0.30 -15.66
N HIS A 62 0.65 -0.96 -15.13
CA HIS A 62 -0.07 -2.00 -15.88
C HIS A 62 -0.96 -1.42 -17.00
N LEU A 63 -1.46 -0.19 -16.83
CA LEU A 63 -2.18 0.54 -17.88
C LEU A 63 -1.24 1.18 -18.91
N LEU A 64 -0.05 1.62 -18.51
CA LEU A 64 0.97 2.15 -19.43
C LEU A 64 1.73 1.04 -20.18
N GLY A 65 1.83 -0.17 -19.64
CA GLY A 65 2.33 -1.36 -20.35
C GLY A 65 1.36 -1.92 -21.40
N SER A 66 0.08 -1.55 -21.34
CA SER A 66 -0.93 -1.92 -22.33
C SER A 66 -1.11 -0.87 -23.44
N CYS A 67 -0.54 0.32 -23.30
CA CYS A 67 -0.37 1.30 -24.38
C CYS A 67 1.01 1.15 -25.04
N SER A 68 1.38 -0.08 -25.41
CA SER A 68 2.42 -0.26 -26.42
C SER A 68 1.84 0.17 -27.76
N TRP A 69 2.25 1.35 -28.20
CA TRP A 69 2.00 1.96 -29.49
C TRP A 69 2.12 0.96 -30.64
N GLN A 70 1.00 0.41 -31.13
CA GLN A 70 0.88 0.06 -32.54
C GLN A 70 0.60 1.34 -33.35
N LEU A 71 1.58 2.26 -33.32
CA LEU A 71 1.71 3.26 -34.37
C LEU A 71 2.25 2.55 -35.60
N GLY A 72 1.54 2.71 -36.71
CA GLY A 72 1.64 1.83 -37.85
C GLY A 72 2.94 1.90 -38.62
N THR A 73 3.26 0.77 -39.24
CA THR A 73 4.10 0.71 -40.43
C THR A 73 3.21 0.39 -41.62
N LYS A 74 2.71 1.46 -42.25
CA LYS A 74 2.28 1.42 -43.65
C LYS A 74 3.52 1.73 -44.48
N ARG A 75 4.17 0.70 -45.03
CA ARG A 75 4.95 0.82 -46.26
C ARG A 75 5.15 -0.54 -46.89
#